data_AF-A0A9D9P976-F1
#
_entry.id   AF-A0A9D9P976-F1
#
_cell.length_a   1.000
_cell.length_b   1.000
_cell.length_c   1.000
_cell.angle_alpha   90.00
_cell.angle_beta   90.00
_cell.angle_gamma   90.00
#
_symmetry.space_group_name_H-M   'P 1'
#
loop_
_entity.id
_entity.type
_entity.pdbx_description
1 polymer ?
#
loop_
_entity_poly.entity_id
_entity_poly.type
_entity_poly.pdbx_seq_one_letter_code
_entity_poly.pdbx_strand_id
1 'polypeptide(L)'
;MAIYICPGCHDRALSDRFLQALELPLDRHIVLPIDTHPPYSPLHVLDFAHQTWGNTIWQQRIFFLSFSAGVVGAIGAARLWRQQGGSVAAFVACDGWGVPLFGDFPIYRVSHDDRTHRESTFLGAGDEGFYADPPVAHLDLWAAPQTARGWWVSQNEERSRRSTAAAFIRHLLQIYGEIL
;
A
#
# COMPACT_ATOMS: atom_id res chain seq x y z
N MET A 1 3.77 15.75 -3.29
CA MET A 1 3.27 14.36 -3.33
C MET A 1 3.19 13.93 -1.88
N ALA A 2 2.19 13.11 -1.54
CA ALA A 2 1.98 12.71 -0.15
C ALA A 2 1.67 11.22 -0.08
N ILE A 3 2.18 10.57 0.95
CA ILE A 3 1.96 9.15 1.20
C ILE A 3 0.77 9.01 2.14
N TYR A 4 -0.20 8.21 1.74
CA TYR A 4 -1.36 7.86 2.57
C TYR A 4 -1.22 6.41 3.03
N ILE A 5 -1.11 6.21 4.35
CA ILE A 5 -1.02 4.90 4.98
C ILE A 5 -2.42 4.46 5.44
N CYS A 6 -2.94 3.38 4.85
CA CYS A 6 -4.21 2.76 5.19
C CYS A 6 -3.97 1.38 5.83
N PRO A 7 -3.77 1.29 7.15
CA PRO A 7 -3.47 0.04 7.83
C PRO A 7 -4.71 -0.89 7.93
N GLY A 8 -4.50 -2.10 8.43
CA GLY A 8 -5.57 -3.03 8.78
C GLY A 8 -6.17 -2.75 10.16
N CYS A 9 -6.97 -3.68 10.67
CA CYS A 9 -7.51 -3.61 12.03
C CYS A 9 -6.51 -4.17 13.05
N HIS A 10 -5.55 -3.36 13.47
CA HIS A 10 -4.49 -3.76 14.42
C HIS A 10 -3.90 -2.56 15.17
N ASP A 11 -3.14 -2.82 16.23
CA ASP A 11 -2.47 -1.76 17.02
C ASP A 11 -1.60 -0.83 16.15
N ARG A 12 -1.64 0.48 16.46
CA ARG A 12 -0.89 1.53 15.77
C ARG A 12 0.62 1.28 15.77
N ALA A 13 1.16 0.65 16.81
CA ALA A 13 2.58 0.32 16.91
C ALA A 13 3.08 -0.57 15.77
N LEU A 14 2.20 -1.38 15.14
CA LEU A 14 2.58 -2.15 13.96
C LEU A 14 2.86 -1.26 12.75
N SER A 15 2.01 -0.24 12.52
CA SER A 15 2.24 0.75 11.48
C SER A 15 3.46 1.60 11.76
N ASP A 16 3.73 1.96 13.02
CA ASP A 16 4.94 2.73 13.34
C ASP A 16 6.22 1.95 13.04
N ARG A 17 6.23 0.64 13.33
CA ARG A 17 7.34 -0.25 12.93
C ARG A 17 7.47 -0.39 11.42
N PHE A 18 6.34 -0.50 10.70
CA PHE A 18 6.33 -0.51 9.23
C PHE A 18 6.99 0.75 8.65
N LEU A 19 6.59 1.92 9.14
CA LEU A 19 7.12 3.22 8.70
C LEU A 19 8.62 3.35 9.00
N GLN A 20 9.05 2.90 10.19
CA GLN A 20 10.45 2.87 10.57
C GLN A 20 11.27 1.97 9.64
N ALA A 21 10.77 0.79 9.30
CA ALA A 21 11.44 -0.15 8.40
C ALA A 21 11.58 0.38 6.97
N LEU A 22 10.65 1.23 6.54
CA LEU A 22 10.71 1.91 5.24
C LEU A 22 11.54 3.20 5.26
N GLU A 23 11.98 3.65 6.44
CA GLU A 23 12.67 4.94 6.65
C GLU A 23 11.87 6.12 6.10
N LEU A 24 10.54 6.09 6.27
CA LEU A 24 9.66 7.13 5.73
C LEU A 24 9.76 8.44 6.53
N PRO A 25 9.99 9.59 5.87
CA PRO A 25 9.98 10.90 6.53
C PRO A 25 8.61 11.21 7.16
N LEU A 26 8.61 11.70 8.41
CA LEU A 26 7.38 12.02 9.16
C LEU A 26 6.53 13.12 8.51
N ASP A 27 7.13 14.01 7.73
CA ASP A 27 6.48 15.14 7.07
C ASP A 27 5.85 14.76 5.71
N ARG A 28 6.09 13.54 5.21
CA ARG A 28 5.62 13.08 3.89
C ARG A 28 4.49 12.08 3.94
N HIS A 29 4.07 11.63 5.12
CA HIS A 29 3.02 10.64 5.24
C HIS A 29 1.95 11.01 6.27
N ILE A 30 0.75 10.50 6.04
CA ILE A 30 -0.35 10.51 7.00
C ILE A 30 -0.82 9.08 7.23
N VAL A 31 -1.21 8.77 8.46
CA VAL A 31 -1.70 7.43 8.84
C VAL A 31 -3.14 7.53 9.24
N LEU A 32 -4.02 6.73 8.61
CA LEU A 32 -5.43 6.66 8.98
C LEU A 32 -5.57 6.24 10.46
N PRO A 33 -6.24 7.04 11.31
CA PRO A 33 -6.45 6.71 12.72
C PRO A 33 -7.61 5.72 12.84
N ILE A 34 -7.30 4.42 12.83
CA ILE A 34 -8.31 3.36 12.74
C ILE A 34 -9.31 3.29 13.90
N ASP A 35 -8.97 3.86 15.06
CA ASP A 35 -9.86 3.91 16.23
C ASP A 35 -11.09 4.80 15.98
N THR A 36 -10.98 5.74 15.04
CA THR A 36 -12.04 6.68 14.68
C THR A 36 -12.49 6.55 13.23
N HIS A 37 -11.66 5.96 12.37
CA HIS A 37 -11.90 5.83 10.94
C HIS A 37 -11.75 4.36 10.51
N PRO A 38 -12.86 3.62 10.34
CA PRO A 38 -12.80 2.22 9.95
C PRO A 38 -11.99 2.03 8.65
N PRO A 39 -10.92 1.22 8.64
CA PRO A 39 -9.97 1.17 7.53
C PRO A 39 -10.55 0.61 6.23
N TYR A 40 -11.64 -0.14 6.33
CA TYR A 40 -12.37 -0.71 5.19
C TYR A 40 -13.39 0.25 4.56
N SER A 41 -13.56 1.47 5.10
CA SER A 41 -14.54 2.43 4.59
C SER A 41 -13.88 3.50 3.69
N PRO A 42 -14.16 3.49 2.37
CA PRO A 42 -13.60 4.49 1.45
C PRO A 42 -13.91 5.94 1.84
N LEU A 43 -15.11 6.18 2.36
CA LEU A 43 -15.54 7.52 2.75
C LEU A 43 -14.77 8.04 3.97
N HIS A 44 -14.44 7.18 4.94
CA HIS A 44 -13.64 7.59 6.09
C HIS A 44 -12.17 7.84 5.70
N VAL A 45 -11.63 7.08 4.74
CA VAL A 45 -10.30 7.37 4.18
C VAL A 45 -10.28 8.75 3.51
N LEU A 46 -11.30 9.07 2.71
CA LEU A 46 -11.39 10.39 2.08
C LEU A 46 -11.61 11.52 3.08
N ASP A 47 -12.50 11.32 4.05
CA ASP A 47 -12.80 12.31 5.09
C ASP A 47 -11.55 12.68 5.89
N PHE A 48 -10.78 11.69 6.33
CA PHE A 48 -9.51 11.95 7.01
C PHE A 48 -8.49 12.69 6.12
N ALA A 49 -8.46 12.37 4.82
CA ALA A 49 -7.64 13.08 3.85
C ALA A 49 -8.00 14.58 3.80
N HIS A 50 -9.30 14.87 3.70
CA HIS A 50 -9.85 16.23 3.64
C HIS A 50 -9.60 17.00 4.94
N GLN A 51 -9.75 16.36 6.09
CA GLN A 51 -9.45 16.98 7.38
C GLN A 51 -7.97 17.33 7.52
N THR A 52 -7.09 16.46 7.00
CA THR A 52 -5.63 16.63 7.16
C THR A 52 -5.04 17.66 6.20
N TRP A 53 -5.45 17.62 4.92
CA TRP A 53 -4.88 18.48 3.88
C TRP A 53 -5.77 19.68 3.53
N GLY A 54 -7.02 19.72 3.99
CA GLY A 54 -7.94 20.83 3.76
C GLY A 54 -8.06 21.17 2.27
N ASN A 55 -7.92 22.45 1.93
CA ASN A 55 -8.02 22.93 0.55
C ASN A 55 -6.80 22.59 -0.33
N THR A 56 -5.65 22.26 0.25
CA THR A 56 -4.45 21.90 -0.54
C THR A 56 -4.46 20.45 -1.01
N ILE A 57 -5.48 19.68 -0.60
CA ILE A 57 -5.60 18.28 -0.93
C ILE A 57 -5.57 18.00 -2.44
N TRP A 58 -6.18 18.87 -3.24
CA TRP A 58 -6.24 18.73 -4.70
C TRP A 58 -4.91 19.00 -5.40
N GLN A 59 -3.97 19.62 -4.69
CA GLN A 59 -2.59 19.80 -5.17
C GLN A 59 -1.74 18.56 -4.90
N GLN A 60 -2.24 17.63 -4.07
CA GLN A 60 -1.54 16.39 -3.76
C GLN A 60 -1.75 15.37 -4.86
N ARG A 61 -0.63 14.86 -5.36
CA ARG A 61 -0.58 13.54 -5.97
C ARG A 61 -0.37 12.53 -4.83
N ILE A 62 -1.24 11.53 -4.71
CA ILE A 62 -1.29 10.64 -3.54
C ILE A 62 -0.67 9.28 -3.86
N PHE A 63 0.26 8.83 -3.02
CA PHE A 63 0.77 7.46 -3.04
C PHE A 63 0.08 6.66 -1.92
N PHE A 64 -0.73 5.66 -2.26
CA PHE A 64 -1.40 4.83 -1.25
C PHE A 64 -0.55 3.62 -0.87
N LEU A 65 -0.28 3.44 0.43
CA LEU A 65 0.26 2.21 1.03
C LEU A 65 -0.82 1.62 1.93
N SER A 66 -1.34 0.45 1.58
CA SER A 66 -2.51 -0.11 2.27
C SER A 66 -2.29 -1.55 2.71
N PHE A 67 -2.94 -1.97 3.80
CA PHE A 67 -2.79 -3.31 4.37
C PHE A 67 -4.12 -3.95 4.74
N SER A 68 -4.30 -5.22 4.38
CA SER A 68 -5.44 -6.04 4.81
C SER A 68 -6.78 -5.34 4.54
N ALA A 69 -7.64 -5.18 5.55
CA ALA A 69 -8.89 -4.42 5.47
C ALA A 69 -8.72 -2.96 4.98
N GLY A 70 -7.57 -2.34 5.25
CA GLY A 70 -7.20 -1.02 4.75
C GLY A 70 -7.11 -0.96 3.23
N VAL A 71 -6.81 -2.07 2.57
CA VAL A 71 -6.80 -2.15 1.08
C VAL A 71 -8.19 -1.87 0.53
N VAL A 72 -9.26 -2.34 1.19
CA VAL A 72 -10.64 -2.14 0.76
C VAL A 72 -11.02 -0.65 0.79
N GLY A 73 -10.75 0.02 1.91
CA GLY A 73 -11.02 1.45 2.04
C GLY A 73 -10.15 2.27 1.08
N ALA A 74 -8.86 1.94 1.01
CA ALA A 74 -7.90 2.66 0.18
C ALA A 74 -8.23 2.56 -1.31
N ILE A 75 -8.56 1.39 -1.85
CA ILE A 75 -8.83 1.26 -3.29
C ILE A 75 -10.12 2.00 -3.67
N GLY A 76 -11.14 1.94 -2.82
CA GLY A 76 -12.36 2.73 -3.01
C GLY A 76 -12.07 4.23 -2.97
N ALA A 77 -11.28 4.67 -2.00
CA ALA A 77 -10.90 6.07 -1.85
C ALA A 77 -10.06 6.56 -3.03
N ALA A 78 -9.06 5.79 -3.47
CA ALA A 78 -8.22 6.13 -4.62
C ALA A 78 -9.05 6.29 -5.91
N ARG A 79 -10.06 5.43 -6.11
CA ARG A 79 -10.96 5.53 -7.28
C ARG A 79 -11.87 6.74 -7.21
N LEU A 80 -12.47 7.00 -6.05
CA LEU A 80 -13.27 8.22 -5.83
C LEU A 80 -12.42 9.48 -5.99
N TRP A 81 -11.17 9.44 -5.50
CA TRP A 81 -10.19 10.51 -5.65
C TRP A 81 -9.96 10.87 -7.11
N ARG A 82 -9.70 9.87 -7.95
CA ARG A 82 -9.57 10.04 -9.41
C ARG A 82 -10.84 10.58 -10.05
N GLN A 83 -12.01 10.07 -9.67
CA GLN A 83 -13.30 10.54 -10.19
C GLN A 83 -13.59 12.00 -9.85
N GLN A 84 -13.04 12.51 -8.75
CA GLN A 84 -13.13 13.91 -8.34
C GLN A 84 -12.06 14.81 -9.00
N GLY A 85 -11.26 14.27 -9.93
CA GLY A 85 -10.19 15.00 -10.62
C GLY A 85 -8.84 15.00 -9.88
N GLY A 86 -8.74 14.26 -8.77
CA GLY A 86 -7.50 14.09 -8.02
C GLY A 86 -6.45 13.26 -8.75
N SER A 87 -5.20 13.34 -8.28
CA SER A 87 -4.07 12.60 -8.85
C SER A 87 -3.62 11.49 -7.90
N VAL A 88 -3.49 10.27 -8.42
CA VAL A 88 -2.93 9.11 -7.71
C VAL A 88 -1.59 8.77 -8.36
N ALA A 89 -0.52 8.76 -7.56
CA ALA A 89 0.82 8.37 -8.01
C ALA A 89 0.87 6.87 -8.30
N ALA A 90 0.52 6.09 -7.29
CA ALA A 90 0.53 4.65 -7.28
C ALA A 90 -0.29 4.15 -6.09
N PHE A 91 -0.63 2.87 -6.15
CA PHE A 91 -1.35 2.15 -5.11
C PHE A 91 -0.62 0.85 -4.79
N VAL A 92 -0.29 0.63 -3.52
CA VAL A 92 0.31 -0.63 -3.05
C VAL A 92 -0.66 -1.32 -2.10
N ALA A 93 -1.05 -2.54 -2.47
CA ALA A 93 -1.86 -3.43 -1.68
C ALA A 93 -0.98 -4.47 -0.97
N CYS A 94 -0.76 -4.28 0.31
CA CYS A 94 -0.15 -5.28 1.18
C CYS A 94 -1.24 -6.23 1.69
N ASP A 95 -1.18 -7.47 1.24
CA ASP A 95 -1.99 -8.59 1.73
C ASP A 95 -3.51 -8.36 1.73
N GLY A 96 -4.00 -7.65 0.71
CA GLY A 96 -5.43 -7.45 0.45
C GLY A 96 -6.04 -8.63 -0.30
N TRP A 97 -6.00 -9.82 0.30
CA TRP A 97 -6.57 -11.04 -0.30
C TRP A 97 -8.06 -10.87 -0.59
N GLY A 98 -8.49 -11.33 -1.77
CA GLY A 98 -9.89 -11.23 -2.20
C GLY A 98 -10.36 -9.83 -2.57
N VAL A 99 -9.50 -8.80 -2.49
CA VAL A 99 -9.86 -7.42 -2.86
C VAL A 99 -9.61 -7.21 -4.37
N PRO A 100 -10.65 -6.86 -5.14
CA PRO A 100 -10.50 -6.44 -6.53
C PRO A 100 -9.71 -5.13 -6.62
N LEU A 101 -8.61 -5.15 -7.35
CA LEU A 101 -7.76 -3.98 -7.55
C LEU A 101 -7.81 -3.57 -9.02
N PHE A 102 -8.45 -2.43 -9.28
CA PHE A 102 -8.54 -1.84 -10.61
C PHE A 102 -8.66 -0.32 -10.50
N GLY A 103 -8.01 0.38 -11.43
CA GLY A 103 -7.91 1.83 -11.48
C GLY A 103 -7.16 2.27 -12.71
N ASP A 104 -7.21 3.56 -13.01
CA ASP A 104 -6.47 4.20 -14.11
C ASP A 104 -5.10 4.73 -13.65
N PHE A 105 -4.51 4.05 -12.65
CA PHE A 105 -3.25 4.38 -12.00
C PHE A 105 -2.44 3.10 -11.72
N PRO A 106 -1.13 3.19 -11.52
CA PRO A 106 -0.28 2.04 -11.19
C PRO A 106 -0.71 1.35 -9.90
N ILE A 107 -0.78 0.01 -9.94
CA ILE A 107 -1.16 -0.84 -8.81
C ILE A 107 -0.10 -1.91 -8.60
N TYR A 108 0.33 -2.11 -7.35
CA TYR A 108 1.32 -3.10 -6.95
C TYR A 108 0.77 -3.97 -5.82
N ARG A 109 1.07 -5.28 -5.85
CA ARG A 109 0.68 -6.23 -4.80
C ARG A 109 1.88 -6.71 -4.00
N VAL A 110 1.73 -6.80 -2.68
CA VAL A 110 2.71 -7.36 -1.75
C VAL A 110 2.01 -8.43 -0.92
N SER A 111 2.39 -9.70 -1.05
CA SER A 111 1.70 -10.83 -0.42
C SER A 111 2.58 -11.51 0.63
N HIS A 112 1.98 -12.07 1.69
CA HIS A 112 2.70 -12.80 2.73
C HIS A 112 3.16 -14.20 2.31
N ASP A 113 2.66 -14.70 1.17
CA ASP A 113 3.07 -15.95 0.54
C ASP A 113 2.81 -15.96 -0.99
N ASP A 114 3.35 -16.96 -1.70
CA ASP A 114 3.17 -17.17 -3.14
C ASP A 114 1.73 -17.55 -3.52
N ARG A 115 1.03 -18.31 -2.68
CA ARG A 115 -0.33 -18.80 -2.99
C ARG A 115 -1.32 -17.64 -3.03
N THR A 116 -1.38 -16.85 -1.97
CA THR A 116 -2.17 -15.63 -1.86
C THR A 116 -1.81 -14.66 -2.97
N HIS A 117 -0.53 -14.57 -3.37
CA HIS A 117 -0.14 -13.76 -4.52
C HIS A 117 -0.83 -14.21 -5.81
N ARG A 118 -0.66 -15.47 -6.21
CA ARG A 118 -1.24 -16.01 -7.46
C ARG A 118 -2.76 -15.96 -7.48
N GLU A 119 -3.41 -16.30 -6.38
CA GLU A 119 -4.87 -16.24 -6.27
C GLU A 119 -5.38 -14.80 -6.40
N SER A 120 -4.65 -13.83 -5.86
CA SER A 120 -5.03 -12.41 -5.92
C SER A 120 -4.76 -11.75 -7.28
N THR A 121 -3.83 -12.30 -8.08
CA THR A 121 -3.51 -11.80 -9.43
C THR A 121 -4.73 -11.82 -10.36
N PHE A 122 -5.63 -12.80 -10.21
CA PHE A 122 -6.89 -12.85 -10.95
C PHE A 122 -7.81 -11.66 -10.67
N LEU A 123 -7.65 -11.02 -9.52
CA LEU A 123 -8.40 -9.84 -9.08
C LEU A 123 -7.63 -8.55 -9.35
N GLY A 124 -6.73 -8.57 -10.33
CA GLY A 124 -5.89 -7.45 -10.76
C GLY A 124 -4.43 -7.73 -10.44
N ALA A 125 -3.63 -8.08 -11.44
CA ALA A 125 -2.24 -8.50 -11.29
C ALA A 125 -1.32 -7.38 -10.74
N GLY A 126 -1.59 -6.13 -11.14
CA GLY A 126 -0.60 -5.05 -11.02
C GLY A 126 0.54 -5.23 -12.03
N ASP A 127 1.36 -4.18 -12.21
CA ASP A 127 2.47 -4.20 -13.19
C ASP A 127 3.64 -5.06 -12.68
N GLU A 128 3.90 -4.97 -11.37
CA GLU A 128 4.90 -5.72 -10.64
C GLU A 128 4.38 -6.01 -9.23
N GLY A 129 4.99 -6.97 -8.54
CA GLY A 129 4.60 -7.34 -7.19
C GLY A 129 5.69 -8.02 -6.40
N PHE A 130 5.37 -8.31 -5.15
CA PHE A 130 6.20 -9.07 -4.23
C PHE A 130 5.37 -10.17 -3.56
N TYR A 131 5.99 -11.31 -3.32
CA TYR A 131 5.48 -12.30 -2.37
C TYR A 131 6.59 -12.84 -1.49
N ALA A 132 6.27 -13.13 -0.22
CA ALA A 132 7.26 -13.70 0.69
C ALA A 132 7.48 -15.20 0.41
N ASP A 133 8.74 -15.61 0.50
CA ASP A 133 9.20 -16.98 0.38
C ASP A 133 10.52 -17.12 1.17
N PRO A 134 10.50 -17.77 2.35
CA PRO A 134 9.37 -18.53 2.91
C PRO A 134 8.19 -17.64 3.33
N PRO A 135 6.96 -18.21 3.42
CA PRO A 135 5.79 -17.51 3.94
C PRO A 135 6.02 -16.88 5.31
N VAL A 136 5.44 -15.71 5.55
CA VAL A 136 5.42 -15.03 6.86
C VAL A 136 3.99 -14.90 7.36
N ALA A 137 3.79 -14.64 8.65
CA ALA A 137 2.45 -14.36 9.15
C ALA A 137 1.89 -13.06 8.54
N HIS A 138 0.57 -13.00 8.33
CA HIS A 138 -0.15 -11.83 7.80
C HIS A 138 0.33 -10.50 8.42
N LEU A 139 0.34 -10.43 9.76
CA LEU A 139 0.76 -9.24 10.49
C LEU A 139 2.27 -9.00 10.44
N ASP A 140 3.08 -10.05 10.29
CA ASP A 140 4.54 -9.90 10.22
C ASP A 140 4.98 -9.24 8.91
N LEU A 141 4.25 -9.46 7.82
CA LEU A 141 4.49 -8.76 6.55
C LEU A 141 4.42 -7.24 6.73
N TRP A 142 3.46 -6.76 7.54
CA TRP A 142 3.29 -5.35 7.84
C TRP A 142 4.19 -4.87 8.98
N ALA A 143 4.32 -5.64 10.06
CA ALA A 143 5.08 -5.20 11.23
C ALA A 143 6.60 -5.23 11.03
N ALA A 144 7.10 -6.10 10.14
CA ALA A 144 8.52 -6.28 9.87
C ALA A 144 8.80 -6.57 8.37
N PRO A 145 8.46 -5.64 7.46
CA PRO A 145 8.62 -5.84 6.02
C PRO A 145 10.10 -6.04 5.60
N GLN A 146 11.05 -5.57 6.41
CA GLN A 146 12.48 -5.74 6.20
C GLN A 146 12.99 -7.16 6.46
N THR A 147 12.24 -7.96 7.23
CA THR A 147 12.57 -9.37 7.48
C THR A 147 11.80 -10.33 6.57
N ALA A 148 10.69 -9.89 5.97
CA ALA A 148 9.93 -10.66 4.99
C ALA A 148 10.72 -10.77 3.67
N ARG A 149 11.48 -11.86 3.52
CA ARG A 149 12.24 -12.19 2.31
C ARG A 149 11.33 -12.88 1.29
N GLY A 150 11.63 -12.71 0.01
CA GLY A 150 10.85 -13.35 -1.03
C GLY A 150 11.27 -12.93 -2.42
N TRP A 151 10.30 -12.88 -3.32
CA TRP A 151 10.50 -12.60 -4.74
C TRP A 151 9.78 -11.33 -5.12
N TRP A 152 10.52 -10.41 -5.71
CA TRP A 152 9.93 -9.38 -6.56
C TRP A 152 9.71 -10.00 -7.93
N VAL A 153 8.47 -9.98 -8.39
CA VAL A 153 8.04 -10.48 -9.69
C VAL A 153 7.53 -9.37 -10.59
N SER A 154 7.83 -9.49 -11.87
CA SER A 154 7.25 -8.70 -12.96
C SER A 154 6.38 -9.61 -13.80
N GLN A 155 5.38 -9.07 -14.50
CA GLN A 155 4.58 -9.85 -15.46
C GLN A 155 5.45 -10.51 -16.55
N ASN A 156 6.63 -9.96 -16.83
CA ASN A 156 7.65 -10.64 -17.61
C ASN A 156 8.55 -11.43 -16.64
N GLU A 157 8.23 -12.71 -16.45
CA GLU A 157 8.84 -13.64 -15.47
C GLU A 157 10.38 -13.70 -15.50
N GLU A 158 11.00 -13.27 -16.60
CA GLU A 158 12.46 -13.17 -16.78
C GLU A 158 13.16 -12.19 -15.82
N ARG A 159 12.43 -11.34 -15.09
CA ARG A 159 13.00 -10.31 -14.18
C ARG A 159 12.78 -10.58 -12.69
N SER A 160 12.38 -11.79 -12.32
CA SER A 160 12.20 -12.11 -10.90
C SER A 160 13.54 -12.00 -10.14
N ARG A 161 13.53 -11.32 -8.99
CA ARG A 161 14.72 -11.17 -8.14
C ARG A 161 14.40 -11.34 -6.66
N ARG A 162 15.36 -11.91 -5.93
CA ARG A 162 15.29 -12.01 -4.47
C ARG A 162 15.33 -10.61 -3.86
N SER A 163 14.42 -10.36 -2.91
CA SER A 163 14.29 -9.08 -2.23
C SER A 163 13.65 -9.26 -0.85
N THR A 164 13.43 -8.15 -0.15
CA THR A 164 12.50 -8.06 0.99
C THR A 164 11.28 -7.22 0.60
N ALA A 165 10.17 -7.36 1.33
CA ALA A 165 9.00 -6.52 1.13
C ALA A 165 9.35 -5.03 1.31
N ALA A 166 10.16 -4.70 2.32
CA ALA A 166 10.62 -3.33 2.53
C ALA A 166 11.45 -2.81 1.36
N ALA A 167 12.40 -3.59 0.83
CA ALA A 167 13.22 -3.16 -0.29
C ALA A 167 12.41 -2.96 -1.57
N PHE A 168 11.40 -3.81 -1.82
CA PHE A 168 10.45 -3.60 -2.93
C PHE A 168 9.65 -2.31 -2.75
N ILE A 169 9.02 -2.10 -1.59
CA ILE A 169 8.20 -0.91 -1.33
C ILE A 169 9.06 0.37 -1.38
N ARG A 170 10.27 0.34 -0.82
CA ARG A 170 11.24 1.45 -0.90
C ARG A 170 11.60 1.78 -2.34
N HIS A 171 11.80 0.78 -3.19
CA HIS A 171 12.03 1.05 -4.61
C HIS A 171 10.85 1.78 -5.25
N LEU A 172 9.61 1.34 -4.98
CA LEU A 172 8.42 2.05 -5.47
C LEU A 172 8.42 3.51 -4.97
N LEU A 173 8.66 3.72 -3.68
CA LEU A 173 8.76 5.07 -3.13
C LEU A 173 9.83 5.91 -3.83
N GLN A 174 11.00 5.36 -4.16
CA GLN A 174 12.07 6.06 -4.89
C GLN A 174 11.64 6.45 -6.31
N ILE A 175 11.08 5.53 -7.10
CA ILE A 175 10.71 5.81 -8.50
C ILE A 175 9.57 6.82 -8.62
N TYR A 176 8.71 6.90 -7.59
CA TYR A 176 7.66 7.90 -7.53
C TYR A 176 8.12 9.22 -6.85
N GLY A 177 9.33 9.25 -6.27
CA GLY A 177 9.98 10.47 -5.76
C GLY A 177 9.76 10.77 -4.27
N GLU A 178 9.42 9.77 -3.47
CA GLU A 178 9.09 9.93 -2.05
C GLU A 178 10.27 9.79 -1.09
N ILE A 179 11.28 9.00 -1.44
CA ILE A 179 12.52 8.85 -0.67
C ILE A 179 13.74 9.00 -1.59
N LEU A 180 14.81 9.59 -1.07
CA LEU A 180 16.10 9.78 -1.76
C LEU A 180 16.98 8.53 -1.66
#